data_AF-A0A7S3TK43-F1
#
_entry.id   AF-A0A7S3TK43-F1
#
_cell.length_a   1.000
_cell.length_b   1.000
_cell.length_c   1.000
_cell.angle_alpha   90.00
_cell.angle_beta   90.00
_cell.angle_gamma   90.00
#
_symmetry.space_group_name_H-M   'P 1'
#
loop_
_entity.id
_entity.type
_entity.pdbx_description
1 polymer ?
#
loop_
_entity_poly.entity_id
_entity_poly.type
_entity_poly.pdbx_seq_one_letter_code
_entity_poly.pdbx_strand_id
1 'polypeptide(L)'
;KNICPSGMVDAGPTLDLAFVHDDLSAVHSLVPAASRRVAALEAELAAAEREAPALLKEAAREMDAARVKLDGLALQSSELEDSLEAQRGASQRLERSYASTLGTLRKLRAAEVVLSTLVRADELAAQVTRATASGAAHEWTAAVARLLLLHTVVAAHSARDGEAGEGGDAAEEQRLGGSLAVLVGEMLRRAVEPLRAAAEERLGEAVKATGWPAAPAASEEAPSLREQRLGEVGRAIGAVLLLQFCEWASSGGGEGEGGGGEGEAAGEGEGGGGLWALEAFVQPLLKRFRYHFEGRRETNRRDKPEWVFAHCVAQMRSHAPLLSGEVQPMLRAPLAPLRAAASQPSSQGAVRERYLRFLSAHCPDGVEGHVAAALCGALRAKLRREMPSRLAEPPSFCHAFSEAIACE
;
A
#
# COMPACT_ATOMS: atom_id res chain seq x y z
N LYS A 1 -56.37 45.95 -43.82
CA LYS A 1 -57.56 45.17 -44.26
C LYS A 1 -58.75 46.11 -44.12
N ASN A 2 -58.95 46.99 -45.09
CA ASN A 2 -59.70 46.73 -46.32
C ASN A 2 -61.13 46.31 -45.97
N ILE A 3 -62.09 47.24 -46.10
CA ILE A 3 -63.13 47.25 -47.14
C ILE A 3 -64.15 48.33 -46.74
N CYS A 4 -64.08 49.50 -47.41
CA CYS A 4 -65.27 50.25 -47.80
C CYS A 4 -65.74 49.71 -49.16
N PRO A 5 -67.05 49.66 -49.42
CA PRO A 5 -67.62 50.03 -50.72
C PRO A 5 -68.73 51.10 -50.49
N SER A 6 -68.83 52.25 -51.16
CA SER A 6 -68.84 52.60 -52.58
C SER A 6 -69.82 51.79 -53.45
N GLY A 7 -70.89 52.44 -53.93
CA GLY A 7 -71.41 52.23 -55.29
C GLY A 7 -72.93 52.15 -55.49
N MET A 8 -73.44 53.05 -56.36
CA MET A 8 -74.61 52.97 -57.27
C MET A 8 -76.02 53.07 -56.62
N VAL A 9 -76.86 54.08 -56.87
CA VAL A 9 -77.40 54.76 -58.07
C VAL A 9 -78.37 53.90 -58.91
N ASP A 10 -79.60 54.43 -59.00
CA ASP A 10 -80.72 54.21 -59.94
C ASP A 10 -81.54 52.91 -59.92
N ALA A 11 -82.79 53.03 -59.45
CA ALA A 11 -83.99 52.93 -60.30
C ALA A 11 -85.25 53.08 -59.41
N GLY A 12 -86.05 54.11 -59.66
CA GLY A 12 -87.32 54.32 -58.95
C GLY A 12 -88.39 53.30 -59.34
N PRO A 13 -89.26 52.91 -58.39
CA PRO A 13 -90.58 52.40 -58.69
C PRO A 13 -91.65 53.44 -58.35
N THR A 14 -92.49 53.67 -59.34
CA THR A 14 -93.78 54.36 -59.28
C THR A 14 -94.62 53.92 -58.07
N LEU A 15 -95.05 54.92 -57.31
CA LEU A 15 -95.89 54.84 -56.11
C LEU A 15 -97.26 54.21 -56.40
N ASP A 16 -97.48 53.02 -55.85
CA ASP A 16 -98.82 52.45 -55.68
C ASP A 16 -99.38 52.90 -54.31
N LEU A 17 -100.20 53.95 -54.36
CA LEU A 17 -100.74 54.68 -53.20
C LEU A 17 -101.72 53.89 -52.33
N ALA A 18 -102.05 52.63 -52.69
CA ALA A 18 -102.90 51.77 -51.88
C ALA A 18 -102.14 51.05 -50.74
N PHE A 19 -100.82 50.84 -50.85
CA PHE A 19 -100.01 50.22 -49.79
C PHE A 19 -99.66 51.20 -48.67
N VAL A 20 -99.59 52.50 -49.00
CA VAL A 20 -99.22 53.59 -48.08
C VAL A 20 -100.27 53.81 -46.98
N HIS A 21 -101.53 53.43 -47.19
CA HIS A 21 -102.57 53.65 -46.18
C HIS A 21 -102.61 52.56 -45.10
N ASP A 22 -102.39 51.28 -45.47
CA ASP A 22 -102.25 50.19 -44.50
C ASP A 22 -100.92 50.27 -43.74
N ASP A 23 -99.82 50.68 -44.40
CA ASP A 23 -98.54 50.93 -43.74
C ASP A 23 -98.58 52.17 -42.83
N LEU A 24 -99.31 53.24 -43.17
CA LEU A 24 -99.46 54.39 -42.26
C LEU A 24 -100.29 54.04 -41.03
N SER A 25 -101.27 53.15 -41.15
CA SER A 25 -102.05 52.66 -39.99
C SER A 25 -101.21 51.70 -39.13
N ALA A 26 -100.42 50.82 -39.75
CA ALA A 26 -99.43 50.00 -39.07
C ALA A 26 -98.37 50.85 -38.34
N VAL A 27 -97.80 51.86 -39.01
CA VAL A 27 -96.88 52.84 -38.41
C VAL A 27 -97.56 53.65 -37.31
N HIS A 28 -98.82 54.05 -37.46
CA HIS A 28 -99.56 54.79 -36.43
C HIS A 28 -99.88 53.94 -35.20
N SER A 29 -100.04 52.61 -35.36
CA SER A 29 -100.17 51.66 -34.24
C SER A 29 -98.82 51.26 -33.61
N LEU A 30 -97.74 51.31 -34.39
CA LEU A 30 -96.36 51.05 -33.95
C LEU A 30 -95.75 52.24 -33.22
N VAL A 31 -96.13 53.48 -33.53
CA VAL A 31 -95.61 54.68 -32.85
C VAL A 31 -95.90 54.65 -31.34
N PRO A 32 -97.13 54.39 -30.85
CA PRO A 32 -97.40 54.22 -29.43
C PRO A 32 -96.67 53.02 -28.81
N ALA A 33 -96.47 51.93 -29.56
CA ALA A 33 -95.73 50.77 -29.09
C ALA A 33 -94.23 51.06 -28.96
N ALA A 34 -93.65 51.77 -29.93
CA ALA A 34 -92.28 52.25 -29.95
C ALA A 34 -92.05 53.30 -28.86
N SER A 35 -92.97 54.26 -28.68
CA SER A 35 -92.90 55.23 -27.58
C SER A 35 -92.99 54.56 -26.21
N ARG A 36 -93.84 53.53 -26.03
CA ARG A 36 -93.85 52.72 -24.79
C ARG A 36 -92.56 51.95 -24.58
N ARG A 37 -91.96 51.40 -25.65
CA ARG A 37 -90.67 50.70 -25.60
C ARG A 37 -89.52 51.65 -25.28
N VAL A 38 -89.50 52.83 -25.87
CA VAL A 38 -88.52 53.89 -25.58
C VAL A 38 -88.67 54.36 -24.14
N ALA A 39 -89.89 54.66 -23.68
CA ALA A 39 -90.13 55.03 -22.29
C ALA A 39 -89.75 53.90 -21.30
N ALA A 40 -89.98 52.63 -21.66
CA ALA A 40 -89.54 51.49 -20.86
C ALA A 40 -88.01 51.38 -20.83
N LEU A 41 -87.33 51.56 -21.96
CA LEU A 41 -85.87 51.55 -22.04
C LEU A 41 -85.24 52.75 -21.33
N GLU A 42 -85.85 53.94 -21.40
CA GLU A 42 -85.42 55.12 -20.64
C GLU A 42 -85.61 54.91 -19.14
N ALA A 43 -86.70 54.24 -18.72
CA ALA A 43 -86.92 53.87 -17.33
C ALA A 43 -85.93 52.79 -16.85
N GLU A 44 -85.63 51.78 -17.67
CA GLU A 44 -84.61 50.76 -17.40
C GLU A 44 -83.20 51.38 -17.35
N LEU A 45 -82.88 52.29 -18.26
CA LEU A 45 -81.62 53.03 -18.28
C LEU A 45 -81.49 53.90 -17.03
N ALA A 46 -82.54 54.66 -16.68
CA ALA A 46 -82.53 55.48 -15.47
C ALA A 46 -82.47 54.64 -14.18
N ALA A 47 -83.04 53.42 -14.17
CA ALA A 47 -82.91 52.48 -13.06
C ALA A 47 -81.47 51.95 -12.97
N ALA A 48 -80.87 51.53 -14.09
CA ALA A 48 -79.49 51.08 -14.17
C ALA A 48 -78.49 52.19 -13.80
N GLU A 49 -78.72 53.44 -14.23
CA GLU A 49 -77.90 54.60 -13.87
C GLU A 49 -78.00 54.95 -12.38
N ARG A 50 -79.13 54.67 -11.73
CA ARG A 50 -79.29 54.83 -10.27
C ARG A 50 -78.63 53.71 -9.48
N GLU A 51 -78.60 52.49 -10.02
CA GLU A 51 -78.08 51.29 -9.34
C GLU A 51 -76.57 51.09 -9.58
N ALA A 52 -76.06 51.44 -10.75
CA ALA A 52 -74.66 51.30 -11.13
C ALA A 52 -73.66 51.95 -10.15
N PRO A 53 -73.89 53.15 -9.59
CA PRO A 53 -73.01 53.74 -8.59
C PRO A 53 -72.93 52.91 -7.30
N ALA A 54 -74.03 52.26 -6.90
CA ALA A 54 -74.07 51.40 -5.72
C ALA A 54 -73.27 50.12 -5.96
N LEU A 55 -73.50 49.44 -7.10
CA LEU A 55 -72.76 48.24 -7.50
C LEU A 55 -71.26 48.50 -7.69
N LEU A 56 -70.89 49.62 -8.33
CA LEU A 56 -69.49 50.02 -8.48
C LEU A 56 -68.83 50.31 -7.12
N LYS A 57 -69.56 50.91 -6.19
CA LYS A 57 -69.07 51.16 -4.84
C LYS A 57 -68.92 49.88 -4.02
N GLU A 58 -69.81 48.92 -4.19
CA GLU A 58 -69.72 47.59 -3.57
C GLU A 58 -68.54 46.80 -4.14
N ALA A 59 -68.43 46.72 -5.48
CA ALA A 59 -67.30 46.08 -6.16
C ALA A 59 -65.96 46.73 -5.78
N ALA A 60 -65.89 48.07 -5.67
CA ALA A 60 -64.69 48.76 -5.21
C ALA A 60 -64.33 48.37 -3.77
N ARG A 61 -65.31 48.25 -2.86
CA ARG A 61 -65.08 47.78 -1.49
C ARG A 61 -64.61 46.34 -1.43
N GLU A 62 -65.17 45.46 -2.26
CA GLU A 62 -64.73 44.07 -2.36
C GLU A 62 -63.31 43.97 -2.93
N MET A 63 -62.97 44.77 -3.94
CA MET A 63 -61.61 44.86 -4.48
C MET A 63 -60.62 45.38 -3.45
N ASP A 64 -60.96 46.43 -2.69
CA ASP A 64 -60.13 46.96 -1.62
C ASP A 64 -59.93 45.91 -0.52
N ALA A 65 -60.99 45.21 -0.11
CA ALA A 65 -60.91 44.13 0.87
C ALA A 65 -60.06 42.94 0.37
N ALA A 66 -60.19 42.57 -0.91
CA ALA A 66 -59.38 41.54 -1.54
C ALA A 66 -57.90 41.95 -1.62
N ARG A 67 -57.62 43.23 -1.90
CA ARG A 67 -56.26 43.77 -1.94
C ARG A 67 -55.59 43.74 -0.58
N VAL A 68 -56.28 44.18 0.48
CA VAL A 68 -55.78 44.09 1.86
C VAL A 68 -55.50 42.63 2.24
N LYS A 69 -56.36 41.69 1.83
CA LYS A 69 -56.14 40.27 2.07
C LYS A 69 -54.93 39.72 1.30
N LEU A 70 -54.73 40.12 0.04
CA LEU A 70 -53.55 39.75 -0.75
C LEU A 70 -52.27 40.28 -0.14
N ASP A 71 -52.26 41.54 0.32
CA ASP A 71 -51.12 42.15 0.99
C ASP A 71 -50.79 41.40 2.30
N GLY A 72 -51.81 40.99 3.06
CA GLY A 72 -51.64 40.16 4.26
C GLY A 72 -51.06 38.77 3.96
N LEU A 73 -51.52 38.10 2.90
CA LEU A 73 -50.96 36.82 2.46
C LEU A 73 -49.52 36.95 1.94
N ALA A 74 -49.19 38.05 1.25
CA ALA A 74 -47.83 38.31 0.79
C ALA A 74 -46.87 38.49 1.97
N LEU A 75 -47.28 39.19 3.03
CA LEU A 75 -46.50 39.32 4.27
C LEU A 75 -46.28 37.95 4.93
N GLN A 76 -47.33 37.13 5.07
CA GLN A 76 -47.23 35.78 5.61
C GLN A 76 -46.31 34.88 4.77
N SER A 77 -46.34 35.00 3.44
CA SER A 77 -45.43 34.27 2.55
C SER A 77 -43.98 34.68 2.79
N SER A 78 -43.71 35.98 2.91
CA SER A 78 -42.37 36.49 3.22
C SER A 78 -41.85 35.98 4.57
N GLU A 79 -42.70 36.01 5.62
CA GLU A 79 -42.35 35.50 6.94
C GLU A 79 -42.03 33.99 6.93
N LEU A 80 -42.77 33.21 6.12
CA LEU A 80 -42.52 31.78 5.94
C LEU A 80 -41.21 31.51 5.18
N GLU A 81 -40.93 32.28 4.12
CA GLU A 81 -39.68 32.18 3.36
C GLU A 81 -38.46 32.47 4.25
N ASP A 82 -38.51 33.55 5.04
CA ASP A 82 -37.47 33.89 6.01
C ASP A 82 -37.28 32.78 7.07
N SER A 83 -38.38 32.19 7.55
CA SER A 83 -38.35 31.07 8.51
C SER A 83 -37.70 29.82 7.91
N LEU A 84 -38.04 29.48 6.65
CA LEU A 84 -37.47 28.33 5.94
C LEU A 84 -35.98 28.51 5.65
N GLU A 85 -35.54 29.69 5.24
CA GLU A 85 -34.12 29.97 5.01
C GLU A 85 -33.33 29.92 6.33
N ALA A 86 -33.91 30.43 7.44
CA ALA A 86 -33.32 30.29 8.77
C ALA A 86 -33.18 28.81 9.21
N GLN A 87 -34.20 27.98 8.96
CA GLN A 87 -34.15 26.54 9.22
C GLN A 87 -33.13 25.82 8.34
N ARG A 88 -33.05 26.17 7.05
CA ARG A 88 -32.04 25.63 6.12
C ARG A 88 -30.63 25.96 6.59
N GLY A 89 -30.39 27.21 7.00
CA GLY A 89 -29.11 27.63 7.58
C GLY A 89 -28.78 26.88 8.88
N ALA A 90 -29.75 26.63 9.74
CA ALA A 90 -29.56 25.82 10.95
C ALA A 90 -29.22 24.35 10.61
N SER A 91 -29.93 23.74 9.64
CA SER A 91 -29.65 22.38 9.16
C SER A 91 -28.23 22.26 8.60
N GLN A 92 -27.81 23.20 7.74
CA GLN A 92 -26.45 23.20 7.19
C GLN A 92 -25.37 23.36 8.28
N ARG A 93 -25.62 24.15 9.34
CA ARG A 93 -24.70 24.25 10.48
C ARG A 93 -24.61 22.93 11.25
N LEU A 94 -25.74 22.27 11.49
CA LEU A 94 -25.77 20.95 12.13
C LEU A 94 -25.07 19.89 11.28
N GLU A 95 -25.29 19.87 9.96
CA GLU A 95 -24.61 18.96 9.03
C GLU A 95 -23.10 19.15 9.06
N ARG A 96 -22.62 20.41 9.00
CA ARG A 96 -21.18 20.71 9.11
C ARG A 96 -20.62 20.29 10.47
N SER A 97 -21.36 20.54 11.55
CA SER A 97 -20.95 20.12 12.90
C SER A 97 -20.88 18.59 13.02
N TYR A 98 -21.88 17.88 12.51
CA TYR A 98 -21.92 16.41 12.54
C TYR A 98 -20.81 15.81 11.68
N ALA A 99 -20.58 16.35 10.47
CA ALA A 99 -19.49 15.94 9.61
C ALA A 99 -18.12 16.11 10.28
N SER A 100 -17.92 17.23 10.99
CA SER A 100 -16.71 17.49 11.79
C SER A 100 -16.55 16.46 12.91
N THR A 101 -17.59 16.24 13.74
CA THR A 101 -17.54 15.26 14.83
C THR A 101 -17.31 13.84 14.33
N LEU A 102 -17.93 13.45 13.21
CA LEU A 102 -17.74 12.16 12.58
C LEU A 102 -16.30 12.00 12.04
N GLY A 103 -15.72 13.06 11.49
CA GLY A 103 -14.30 13.11 11.12
C GLY A 103 -13.38 12.89 12.31
N THR A 104 -13.61 13.58 13.45
CA THR A 104 -12.85 13.36 14.69
C THR A 104 -12.98 11.93 15.20
N LEU A 105 -14.19 11.35 15.18
CA LEU A 105 -14.43 9.98 15.63
C LEU A 105 -13.71 8.95 14.75
N ARG A 106 -13.65 9.16 13.44
CA ARG A 106 -12.84 8.33 12.53
C ARG A 106 -11.36 8.39 12.87
N LYS A 107 -10.81 9.59 13.10
CA LYS A 107 -9.40 9.77 13.50
C LYS A 107 -9.08 9.09 14.82
N LEU A 108 -9.96 9.17 15.82
CA LEU A 108 -9.78 8.49 17.10
C LEU A 108 -9.80 6.97 16.96
N ARG A 109 -10.70 6.41 16.12
CA ARG A 109 -10.72 4.97 15.83
C ARG A 109 -9.45 4.51 15.10
N ALA A 110 -8.97 5.30 14.14
CA ALA A 110 -7.70 5.00 13.46
C ALA A 110 -6.53 5.01 14.46
N ALA A 111 -6.47 6.00 15.36
CA ALA A 111 -5.47 6.06 16.42
C ALA A 111 -5.56 4.86 17.40
N GLU A 112 -6.77 4.41 17.76
CA GLU A 112 -6.98 3.22 18.58
C GLU A 112 -6.42 1.95 17.93
N VAL A 113 -6.64 1.76 16.63
CA VAL A 113 -6.09 0.64 15.85
C VAL A 113 -4.56 0.70 15.79
N VAL A 114 -3.98 1.89 15.56
CA VAL A 114 -2.53 2.08 15.54
C VAL A 114 -1.91 1.77 16.91
N LEU A 115 -2.45 2.35 17.99
CA LEU A 115 -1.94 2.16 19.34
C LEU A 115 -2.05 0.70 19.81
N SER A 116 -3.19 0.06 19.58
CA SER A 116 -3.38 -1.36 19.92
C SER A 116 -2.42 -2.26 19.14
N THR A 117 -2.13 -1.94 17.88
CA THR A 117 -1.12 -2.64 17.07
C THR A 117 0.28 -2.46 17.64
N LEU A 118 0.66 -1.24 18.03
CA LEU A 118 1.96 -0.94 18.64
C LEU A 118 2.14 -1.65 19.99
N VAL A 119 1.12 -1.62 20.85
CA VAL A 119 1.14 -2.35 22.14
C VAL A 119 1.32 -3.84 21.88
N ARG A 120 0.57 -4.40 20.92
CA ARG A 120 0.69 -5.81 20.57
C ARG A 120 2.06 -6.17 20.03
N ALA A 121 2.63 -5.32 19.18
CA ALA A 121 3.98 -5.49 18.65
C ALA A 121 5.03 -5.45 19.76
N ASP A 122 4.89 -4.53 20.72
CA ASP A 122 5.81 -4.37 21.86
C ASP A 122 5.75 -5.59 22.79
N GLU A 123 4.54 -6.06 23.11
CA GLU A 123 4.36 -7.29 23.88
C GLU A 123 5.03 -8.48 23.21
N LEU A 124 4.85 -8.64 21.90
CA LEU A 124 5.47 -9.74 21.14
C LEU A 124 7.00 -9.62 21.15
N ALA A 125 7.55 -8.43 20.88
CA ALA A 125 8.99 -8.18 20.92
C ALA A 125 9.57 -8.47 22.32
N ALA A 126 8.93 -7.97 23.37
CA ALA A 126 9.35 -8.21 24.75
C ALA A 126 9.28 -9.70 25.13
N GLN A 127 8.27 -10.44 24.64
CA GLN A 127 8.18 -11.89 24.84
C GLN A 127 9.28 -12.65 24.08
N VAL A 128 9.69 -12.20 22.89
CA VAL A 128 10.84 -12.75 22.17
C VAL A 128 12.11 -12.56 22.98
N THR A 129 12.39 -11.33 23.43
CA THR A 129 13.58 -11.01 24.24
C THR A 129 13.66 -11.81 25.54
N ARG A 130 12.52 -12.00 26.23
CA ARG A 130 12.47 -12.83 27.44
C ARG A 130 12.75 -14.29 27.15
N ALA A 131 12.15 -14.84 26.10
CA ALA A 131 12.33 -16.23 25.72
C ALA A 131 13.77 -16.53 25.23
N THR A 132 14.42 -15.57 24.59
CA THR A 132 15.85 -15.70 24.24
C THR A 132 16.76 -15.69 25.46
N ALA A 133 16.45 -14.87 26.47
CA ALA A 133 17.28 -14.74 27.66
C ALA A 133 17.32 -16.01 28.53
N SER A 134 16.29 -16.85 28.45
CA SER A 134 16.24 -18.15 29.14
C SER A 134 17.18 -19.20 28.54
N GLY A 135 17.42 -19.14 27.23
CA GLY A 135 18.22 -20.14 26.50
C GLY A 135 17.57 -21.53 26.36
N ALA A 136 16.36 -21.75 26.89
CA ALA A 136 15.71 -23.05 26.80
C ALA A 136 15.17 -23.36 25.38
N ALA A 137 15.34 -24.60 24.92
CA ALA A 137 14.97 -24.99 23.54
C ALA A 137 13.46 -24.83 23.22
N HIS A 138 12.58 -25.05 24.20
CA HIS A 138 11.14 -24.85 24.03
C HIS A 138 10.77 -23.36 23.98
N GLU A 139 11.56 -22.50 24.65
CA GLU A 139 11.41 -21.06 24.60
C GLU A 139 11.87 -20.50 23.26
N TRP A 140 12.91 -21.08 22.65
CA TRP A 140 13.32 -20.76 21.27
C TRP A 140 12.18 -20.92 20.27
N THR A 141 11.50 -22.08 20.29
CA THR A 141 10.36 -22.33 19.38
C THR A 141 9.23 -21.33 19.60
N ALA A 142 8.96 -20.97 20.86
CA ALA A 142 7.95 -19.97 21.20
C ALA A 142 8.38 -18.56 20.75
N ALA A 143 9.67 -18.21 20.88
CA ALA A 143 10.23 -16.94 20.43
C ALA A 143 10.13 -16.80 18.91
N VAL A 144 10.52 -17.83 18.15
CA VAL A 144 10.37 -17.85 16.68
C VAL A 144 8.90 -17.72 16.27
N ALA A 145 7.98 -18.43 16.94
CA ALA A 145 6.55 -18.30 16.64
C ALA A 145 6.02 -16.88 16.88
N ARG A 146 6.44 -16.22 17.97
CA ARG A 146 6.07 -14.82 18.27
C ARG A 146 6.69 -13.84 17.28
N LEU A 147 7.93 -14.09 16.85
CA LEU A 147 8.57 -13.30 15.81
C LEU A 147 7.82 -13.39 14.48
N LEU A 148 7.35 -14.59 14.11
CA LEU A 148 6.51 -14.77 12.92
C LEU A 148 5.19 -14.00 13.04
N LEU A 149 4.54 -14.00 14.22
CA LEU A 149 3.37 -13.16 14.45
C LEU A 149 3.70 -11.67 14.29
N LEU A 150 4.81 -11.19 14.85
CA LEU A 150 5.26 -9.80 14.69
C LEU A 150 5.52 -9.47 13.21
N HIS A 151 6.13 -10.38 12.46
CA HIS A 151 6.34 -10.24 11.02
C HIS A 151 5.00 -10.15 10.25
N THR A 152 3.99 -10.95 10.62
CA THR A 152 2.66 -10.84 9.99
C THR A 152 1.99 -9.49 10.25
N VAL A 153 2.24 -8.87 11.41
CA VAL A 153 1.76 -7.51 11.72
C VAL A 153 2.44 -6.50 10.81
N VAL A 154 3.76 -6.57 10.60
CA VAL A 154 4.47 -5.70 9.66
C VAL A 154 3.91 -5.87 8.25
N ALA A 155 3.84 -7.12 7.77
CA ALA A 155 3.40 -7.42 6.40
C ALA A 155 1.96 -6.94 6.12
N ALA A 156 1.05 -7.06 7.09
CA ALA A 156 -0.33 -6.59 6.96
C ALA A 156 -0.44 -5.08 6.78
N HIS A 157 0.49 -4.30 7.36
CA HIS A 157 0.51 -2.84 7.23
C HIS A 157 1.27 -2.40 5.97
N SER A 158 2.38 -3.06 5.61
CA SER A 158 3.09 -2.77 4.36
C SER A 158 2.26 -3.05 3.10
N ALA A 159 1.37 -4.05 3.13
CA ALA A 159 0.50 -4.35 1.99
C ALA A 159 -0.54 -3.26 1.70
N ARG A 160 -0.93 -2.48 2.73
CA ARG A 160 -1.92 -1.40 2.60
C ARG A 160 -1.35 -0.14 1.96
N ASP A 161 -0.02 0.00 1.91
CA ASP A 161 0.64 1.13 1.27
C ASP A 161 0.53 1.13 -0.26
N GLY A 162 0.08 0.04 -0.89
CA GLY A 162 -0.05 -0.06 -2.35
C GLY A 162 -1.39 0.42 -2.93
N GLU A 163 -2.45 0.51 -2.13
CA GLU A 163 -3.79 0.87 -2.60
C GLU A 163 -4.06 2.36 -2.36
N ALA A 164 -3.57 3.22 -3.26
CA ALA A 164 -3.82 4.66 -3.20
C ALA A 164 -5.30 4.97 -3.43
N GLY A 165 -6.05 5.21 -2.35
CA GLY A 165 -7.41 5.74 -2.44
C GLY A 165 -7.39 7.23 -2.79
N GLU A 166 -8.21 7.67 -3.76
CA GLU A 166 -8.29 9.06 -4.25
C GLU A 166 -8.90 10.08 -3.24
N GLY A 167 -8.84 9.82 -1.93
CA GLY A 167 -9.42 10.67 -0.89
C GLY A 167 -8.38 11.24 0.09
N GLY A 168 -8.58 12.47 0.56
CA GLY A 168 -7.71 13.10 1.56
C GLY A 168 -7.56 12.31 2.86
N ASP A 169 -8.65 11.68 3.32
CA ASP A 169 -8.64 10.79 4.51
C ASP A 169 -7.89 9.48 4.23
N ALA A 170 -8.05 8.90 3.03
CA ALA A 170 -7.36 7.66 2.64
C ALA A 170 -5.84 7.86 2.57
N ALA A 171 -5.39 9.02 2.09
CA ALA A 171 -3.97 9.37 2.07
C ALA A 171 -3.37 9.61 3.47
N GLU A 172 -4.16 10.03 4.46
CA GLU A 172 -3.71 10.11 5.86
C GLU A 172 -3.60 8.71 6.48
N GLU A 173 -4.59 7.84 6.27
CA GLU A 173 -4.58 6.44 6.72
C GLU A 173 -3.42 5.64 6.11
N GLN A 174 -3.14 5.81 4.82
CA GLN A 174 -2.01 5.16 4.15
C GLN A 174 -0.66 5.61 4.73
N ARG A 175 -0.47 6.92 4.97
CA ARG A 175 0.75 7.44 5.62
C ARG A 175 0.95 6.91 7.04
N LEU A 176 -0.14 6.76 7.79
CA LEU A 176 -0.12 6.14 9.12
C LEU A 176 0.24 4.65 9.02
N GLY A 177 -0.29 3.93 8.03
CA GLY A 177 0.04 2.54 7.72
C GLY A 177 1.54 2.33 7.49
N GLY A 178 2.15 3.09 6.59
CA GLY A 178 3.58 3.02 6.30
C GLY A 178 4.46 3.42 7.49
N SER A 179 4.08 4.48 8.23
CA SER A 179 4.80 4.86 9.46
C SER A 179 4.77 3.76 10.52
N LEU A 180 3.61 3.10 10.67
CA LEU A 180 3.44 1.97 11.58
C LEU A 180 4.26 0.76 11.12
N ALA A 181 4.29 0.45 9.83
CA ALA A 181 5.11 -0.63 9.29
C ALA A 181 6.61 -0.41 9.56
N VAL A 182 7.10 0.82 9.41
CA VAL A 182 8.49 1.19 9.74
C VAL A 182 8.80 0.99 11.22
N LEU A 183 7.91 1.47 12.12
CA LEU A 183 8.09 1.33 13.57
C LEU A 183 8.07 -0.14 14.01
N VAL A 184 7.08 -0.90 13.56
CA VAL A 184 6.98 -2.34 13.90
C VAL A 184 8.14 -3.12 13.28
N GLY A 185 8.60 -2.74 12.08
CA GLY A 185 9.79 -3.31 11.44
C GLY A 185 11.07 -3.07 12.24
N GLU A 186 11.24 -1.88 12.83
CA GLU A 186 12.35 -1.59 13.76
C GLU A 186 12.27 -2.47 15.02
N MET A 187 11.07 -2.64 15.58
CA MET A 187 10.87 -3.52 16.75
C MET A 187 11.18 -4.98 16.41
N LEU A 188 10.79 -5.45 15.22
CA LEU A 188 11.16 -6.76 14.71
C LEU A 188 12.68 -6.91 14.63
N ARG A 189 13.39 -5.96 14.00
CA ARG A 189 14.85 -6.01 13.88
C ARG A 189 15.55 -6.10 15.23
N ARG A 190 15.11 -5.30 16.21
CA ARG A 190 15.63 -5.39 17.59
C ARG A 190 15.36 -6.74 18.26
N ALA A 191 14.21 -7.35 17.99
CA ALA A 191 13.86 -8.67 18.52
C ALA A 191 14.58 -9.82 17.80
N VAL A 192 14.98 -9.64 16.53
CA VAL A 192 15.75 -10.62 15.75
C VAL A 192 17.17 -10.75 16.27
N GLU A 193 17.83 -9.66 16.65
CA GLU A 193 19.26 -9.67 16.99
C GLU A 193 19.66 -10.72 18.06
N PRO A 194 19.01 -10.81 19.24
CA PRO A 194 19.37 -11.83 20.23
C PRO A 194 19.06 -13.25 19.75
N LEU A 195 18.00 -13.44 18.95
CA LEU A 195 17.71 -14.72 18.32
C LEU A 195 18.83 -15.10 17.35
N ARG A 196 19.22 -14.15 16.49
CA ARG A 196 20.26 -14.35 15.48
C ARG A 196 21.55 -14.83 16.11
N ALA A 197 22.04 -14.15 17.16
CA ALA A 197 23.28 -14.52 17.82
C ALA A 197 23.24 -15.96 18.34
N ALA A 198 22.15 -16.35 19.02
CA ALA A 198 21.98 -17.72 19.53
C ALA A 198 21.83 -18.77 18.42
N ALA A 199 21.16 -18.42 17.30
CA ALA A 199 21.03 -19.31 16.15
C ALA A 199 22.36 -19.52 15.42
N GLU A 200 23.15 -18.47 15.25
CA GLU A 200 24.48 -18.52 14.65
C GLU A 200 25.45 -19.32 15.52
N GLU A 201 25.41 -19.14 16.85
CA GLU A 201 26.19 -19.94 17.79
C GLU A 201 25.86 -21.43 17.68
N ARG A 202 24.56 -21.78 17.75
CA ARG A 202 24.07 -23.15 17.59
C ARG A 202 24.45 -23.75 16.23
N LEU A 203 24.37 -22.97 15.16
CA LEU A 203 24.80 -23.40 13.84
C LEU A 203 26.31 -23.67 13.81
N GLY A 204 27.10 -22.79 14.40
CA GLY A 204 28.55 -22.96 14.53
C GLY A 204 28.92 -24.24 15.30
N GLU A 205 28.22 -24.54 16.39
CA GLU A 205 28.40 -25.80 17.14
C GLU A 205 28.00 -27.02 16.32
N ALA A 206 26.83 -26.99 15.67
CA ALA A 206 26.35 -28.09 14.83
C ALA A 206 27.32 -28.37 13.67
N VAL A 207 27.81 -27.32 13.00
CA VAL A 207 28.79 -27.43 11.91
C VAL A 207 30.11 -28.00 12.44
N LYS A 208 30.62 -27.52 13.59
CA LYS A 208 31.83 -28.09 14.23
C LYS A 208 31.65 -29.57 14.58
N ALA A 209 30.47 -29.98 15.03
CA ALA A 209 30.19 -31.37 15.38
C ALA A 209 30.29 -32.32 14.17
N THR A 210 30.13 -31.83 12.94
CA THR A 210 30.36 -32.61 11.71
C THR A 210 31.85 -32.81 11.38
N GLY A 211 32.76 -32.17 12.12
CA GLY A 211 34.20 -32.15 11.82
C GLY A 211 34.60 -31.08 10.79
N TRP A 212 33.67 -30.23 10.36
CA TRP A 212 33.98 -29.11 9.46
C TRP A 212 35.01 -28.14 10.08
N PRO A 213 35.96 -27.59 9.30
CA PRO A 213 36.15 -27.73 7.86
C PRO A 213 37.19 -28.81 7.50
N ALA A 214 37.45 -29.82 8.34
CA ALA A 214 38.30 -30.91 7.89
C ALA A 214 37.64 -31.57 6.68
N ALA A 215 38.44 -31.91 5.65
CA ALA A 215 37.94 -32.77 4.59
C ALA A 215 37.40 -34.04 5.26
N PRO A 216 36.27 -34.61 4.79
CA PRO A 216 35.81 -35.88 5.28
C PRO A 216 36.86 -36.93 4.90
N ALA A 217 37.90 -37.09 5.72
CA ALA A 217 38.65 -38.33 5.76
C ALA A 217 37.60 -39.40 5.92
N ALA A 218 37.54 -40.37 4.99
CA ALA A 218 36.52 -41.41 4.91
C ALA A 218 36.09 -41.83 6.32
N SER A 219 35.04 -41.17 6.83
CA SER A 219 34.80 -41.15 8.26
C SER A 219 34.18 -42.50 8.53
N GLU A 220 34.81 -43.31 9.38
CA GLU A 220 34.23 -44.56 9.89
C GLU A 220 32.99 -44.31 10.77
N GLU A 221 32.42 -43.11 10.71
CA GLU A 221 31.22 -42.70 11.40
C GLU A 221 30.01 -43.46 10.87
N ALA A 222 29.24 -44.02 11.81
CA ALA A 222 28.01 -44.72 11.51
C ALA A 222 27.06 -43.81 10.70
N PRO A 223 26.43 -44.29 9.61
CA PRO A 223 25.52 -43.50 8.77
C PRO A 223 24.43 -42.77 9.57
N SER A 224 23.90 -43.40 10.62
CA SER A 224 22.87 -42.82 11.48
C SER A 224 23.34 -41.61 12.28
N LEU A 225 24.59 -41.61 12.75
CA LEU A 225 25.16 -40.49 13.50
C LEU A 225 25.41 -39.30 12.57
N ARG A 226 25.92 -39.58 11.36
CA ARG A 226 26.08 -38.57 10.31
C ARG A 226 24.74 -37.93 9.94
N GLU A 227 23.72 -38.75 9.70
CA GLU A 227 22.36 -38.26 9.38
C GLU A 227 21.81 -37.40 10.52
N GLN A 228 21.99 -37.82 11.78
CA GLN A 228 21.57 -37.03 12.94
C GLN A 228 22.26 -35.65 12.97
N ARG A 229 23.59 -35.61 12.81
CA ARG A 229 24.38 -34.36 12.82
C ARG A 229 24.00 -33.45 11.65
N LEU A 230 23.84 -33.99 10.45
CA LEU A 230 23.37 -33.24 9.27
C LEU A 230 21.94 -32.73 9.47
N GLY A 231 21.08 -33.49 10.14
CA GLY A 231 19.74 -33.04 10.53
C GLY A 231 19.77 -31.88 11.53
N GLU A 232 20.73 -31.87 12.47
CA GLU A 232 20.95 -30.75 13.39
C GLU A 232 21.44 -29.50 12.66
N VAL A 233 22.39 -29.65 11.73
CA VAL A 233 22.85 -28.57 10.85
C VAL A 233 21.71 -28.01 10.03
N GLY A 234 20.89 -28.86 9.39
CA GLY A 234 19.74 -28.42 8.61
C GLY A 234 18.72 -27.63 9.43
N ARG A 235 18.45 -28.05 10.68
CA ARG A 235 17.58 -27.31 11.60
C ARG A 235 18.17 -25.94 11.97
N ALA A 236 19.47 -25.88 12.25
CA ALA A 236 20.15 -24.64 12.61
C ALA A 236 20.22 -23.66 11.42
N ILE A 237 20.53 -24.16 10.21
CA ILE A 237 20.45 -23.41 8.95
C ILE A 237 19.05 -22.83 8.76
N GLY A 238 18.01 -23.66 8.91
CA GLY A 238 16.63 -23.22 8.76
C GLY A 238 16.25 -22.11 9.74
N ALA A 239 16.73 -22.17 10.99
CA ALA A 239 16.50 -21.13 11.98
C ALA A 239 17.16 -19.81 11.59
N VAL A 240 18.45 -19.82 11.24
CA VAL A 240 19.18 -18.61 10.82
C VAL A 240 18.55 -17.98 9.57
N LEU A 241 18.21 -18.79 8.57
CA LEU A 241 17.58 -18.30 7.33
C LEU A 241 16.19 -17.72 7.57
N LEU A 242 15.42 -18.29 8.49
CA LEU A 242 14.11 -17.76 8.84
C LEU A 242 14.22 -16.36 9.44
N LEU A 243 15.17 -16.16 10.35
CA LEU A 243 15.43 -14.86 10.96
C LEU A 243 15.86 -13.82 9.91
N GLN A 244 16.81 -14.17 9.05
CA GLN A 244 17.27 -13.30 7.97
C GLN A 244 16.14 -12.96 6.99
N PHE A 245 15.30 -13.95 6.65
CA PHE A 245 14.14 -13.74 5.80
C PHE A 245 13.12 -12.78 6.43
N CYS A 246 12.81 -12.93 7.73
CA CYS A 246 11.90 -12.04 8.44
C CYS A 246 12.42 -10.60 8.45
N GLU A 247 13.73 -10.39 8.67
CA GLU A 247 14.34 -9.07 8.59
C GLU A 247 14.25 -8.50 7.17
N TRP A 248 14.72 -9.24 6.16
CA TRP A 248 14.70 -8.80 4.77
C TRP A 248 13.30 -8.47 4.26
N ALA A 249 12.31 -9.31 4.59
CA ALA A 249 10.94 -9.11 4.16
C ALA A 249 10.29 -7.89 4.84
N SER A 250 10.77 -7.47 6.01
CA SER A 250 10.26 -6.30 6.72
C SER A 250 10.86 -4.99 6.21
N SER A 251 12.01 -5.05 5.54
CA SER A 251 12.67 -3.92 4.89
C SER A 251 12.17 -3.64 3.46
N GLY A 252 11.00 -4.17 3.06
CA GLY A 252 10.44 -3.95 1.72
C GLY A 252 10.96 -4.90 0.64
N GLY A 253 11.64 -5.99 0.99
CA GLY A 253 11.87 -7.12 0.08
C GLY A 253 12.66 -6.81 -1.21
N GLY A 254 13.56 -5.83 -1.18
CA GLY A 254 14.45 -5.49 -2.30
C GLY A 254 13.74 -4.84 -3.50
N GLU A 255 12.50 -4.37 -3.37
CA GLU A 255 11.79 -3.66 -4.44
C GLU A 255 12.18 -2.16 -4.53
N GLY A 256 12.94 -1.65 -3.55
CA GLY A 256 13.69 -0.42 -3.71
C GLY A 256 14.94 -0.69 -4.53
N GLU A 257 14.87 -0.33 -5.82
CA GLU A 257 15.92 -0.07 -6.81
C GLU A 257 17.31 -0.68 -6.56
N GLY A 258 17.88 -1.23 -7.63
CA GLY A 258 19.31 -1.44 -7.76
C GLY A 258 20.07 -0.11 -7.62
N GLY A 259 20.22 0.35 -6.38
CA GLY A 259 21.29 1.22 -5.93
C GLY A 259 22.56 0.40 -5.99
N GLY A 260 23.01 0.13 -7.22
CA GLY A 260 24.41 0.00 -7.54
C GLY A 260 25.07 1.29 -7.12
N GLY A 261 25.36 1.41 -5.82
CA GLY A 261 26.44 2.23 -5.35
C GLY A 261 27.71 1.58 -5.90
N GLU A 262 28.04 1.93 -7.15
CA GLU A 262 29.41 1.97 -7.63
C GLU A 262 30.14 3.01 -6.77
N GLY A 263 30.44 2.62 -5.54
CA GLY A 263 31.20 3.37 -4.56
C GLY A 263 32.43 2.56 -4.23
N GLU A 264 33.52 2.87 -4.93
CA GLU A 264 34.87 2.44 -4.62
C GLU A 264 35.19 2.60 -3.12
N ALA A 265 35.25 1.49 -2.40
CA ALA A 265 36.19 1.29 -1.30
C ALA A 265 36.22 -0.21 -0.97
N ALA A 266 37.03 -0.94 -1.73
CA ALA A 266 37.46 -2.29 -1.37
C ALA A 266 38.39 -2.23 -0.13
N GLY A 267 37.81 -1.89 1.02
CA GLY A 267 38.34 -2.15 2.36
C GLY A 267 37.96 -3.57 2.80
N GLU A 268 38.79 -4.16 3.63
CA GLU A 268 38.83 -5.61 3.88
C GLU A 268 37.59 -6.14 4.63
N GLY A 269 36.94 -7.16 4.08
CA GLY A 269 36.46 -8.30 4.89
C GLY A 269 35.04 -8.32 5.46
N GLU A 270 34.18 -7.31 5.27
CA GLU A 270 32.83 -7.33 5.84
C GLU A 270 31.71 -7.14 4.80
N GLY A 271 30.92 -8.20 4.60
CA GLY A 271 29.46 -8.08 4.64
C GLY A 271 28.72 -7.58 3.41
N GLY A 272 29.13 -7.97 2.20
CA GLY A 272 28.24 -7.87 1.03
C GLY A 272 27.09 -8.88 1.15
N GLY A 273 25.99 -8.50 1.82
CA GLY A 273 24.65 -9.10 1.70
C GLY A 273 24.52 -10.62 1.63
N GLY A 274 25.41 -11.38 2.27
CA GLY A 274 25.43 -12.84 2.20
C GLY A 274 24.37 -13.51 3.07
N LEU A 275 24.14 -14.81 2.85
CA LEU A 275 23.32 -15.61 3.76
C LEU A 275 24.06 -15.82 5.08
N TRP A 276 23.48 -15.40 6.21
CA TRP A 276 24.09 -15.57 7.54
C TRP A 276 24.41 -17.04 7.85
N ALA A 277 23.57 -17.96 7.36
CA ALA A 277 23.78 -19.39 7.55
C ALA A 277 25.08 -19.90 6.87
N LEU A 278 25.57 -19.23 5.82
CA LEU A 278 26.79 -19.63 5.12
C LEU A 278 28.07 -19.13 5.80
N GLU A 279 27.99 -18.10 6.64
CA GLU A 279 29.14 -17.61 7.41
C GLU A 279 29.74 -18.70 8.30
N ALA A 280 28.91 -19.56 8.90
CA ALA A 280 29.37 -20.69 9.71
C ALA A 280 30.24 -21.68 8.91
N PHE A 281 30.07 -21.77 7.59
CA PHE A 281 30.88 -22.61 6.70
C PHE A 281 32.10 -21.87 6.17
N VAL A 282 31.95 -20.59 5.85
CA VAL A 282 33.00 -19.74 5.27
C VAL A 282 34.08 -19.39 6.31
N GLN A 283 33.69 -18.94 7.50
CA GLN A 283 34.64 -18.44 8.52
C GLN A 283 35.74 -19.45 8.88
N PRO A 284 35.46 -20.75 9.07
CA PRO A 284 36.50 -21.74 9.33
C PRO A 284 37.50 -21.92 8.17
N LEU A 285 37.03 -21.82 6.92
CA LEU A 285 37.91 -21.88 5.73
C LEU A 285 38.78 -20.64 5.63
N LEU A 286 38.19 -19.45 5.83
CA LEU A 286 38.95 -18.20 5.86
C LEU A 286 39.98 -18.20 6.98
N LYS A 287 39.64 -18.70 8.17
CA LYS A 287 40.59 -18.82 9.28
C LYS A 287 41.79 -19.70 8.92
N ARG A 288 41.57 -20.82 8.22
CA ARG A 288 42.65 -21.67 7.71
C ARG A 288 43.49 -20.96 6.65
N PHE A 289 42.85 -20.29 5.70
CA PHE A 289 43.54 -19.47 4.71
C PHE A 289 44.47 -18.45 5.38
N ARG A 290 43.94 -17.65 6.31
CA ARG A 290 44.71 -16.63 7.03
C ARG A 290 45.88 -17.24 7.81
N TYR A 291 45.64 -18.36 8.48
CA TYR A 291 46.68 -19.09 9.21
C TYR A 291 47.85 -19.51 8.31
N HIS A 292 47.58 -20.01 7.11
CA HIS A 292 48.62 -20.45 6.17
C HIS A 292 49.29 -19.31 5.40
N PHE A 293 48.56 -18.24 5.09
CA PHE A 293 48.97 -17.26 4.09
C PHE A 293 49.03 -15.80 4.56
N GLU A 294 48.74 -15.49 5.83
CA GLU A 294 48.86 -14.12 6.37
C GLU A 294 49.90 -13.98 7.50
N GLY A 295 50.43 -15.10 8.01
CA GLY A 295 51.44 -15.12 9.07
C GLY A 295 52.88 -15.34 8.58
N ARG A 296 53.79 -15.62 9.52
CA ARG A 296 55.21 -15.98 9.27
C ARG A 296 55.41 -17.48 8.97
N ARG A 297 54.39 -18.15 8.45
CA ARG A 297 54.46 -19.58 8.13
C ARG A 297 55.29 -19.78 6.87
N GLU A 298 55.97 -20.92 6.79
CA GLU A 298 56.71 -21.34 5.59
C GLU A 298 55.80 -21.48 4.36
N THR A 299 54.49 -21.66 4.56
CA THR A 299 53.49 -21.69 3.49
C THR A 299 53.18 -20.31 2.90
N ASN A 300 53.54 -19.23 3.59
CA ASN A 300 53.33 -17.86 3.12
C ASN A 300 54.53 -17.36 2.30
N ARG A 301 54.74 -17.97 1.13
CA ARG A 301 55.86 -17.69 0.25
C ARG A 301 55.46 -16.78 -0.90
N ARG A 302 56.08 -15.60 -0.98
CA ARG A 302 55.82 -14.65 -2.08
C ARG A 302 56.35 -15.16 -3.42
N ASP A 303 57.45 -15.89 -3.40
CA ASP A 303 58.07 -16.50 -4.56
C ASP A 303 57.25 -17.65 -5.15
N LYS A 304 56.34 -18.23 -4.35
CA LYS A 304 55.48 -19.36 -4.72
C LYS A 304 53.98 -19.02 -4.67
N PRO A 305 53.49 -18.09 -5.52
CA PRO A 305 52.08 -17.73 -5.57
C PRO A 305 51.17 -18.93 -5.87
N GLU A 306 51.66 -19.94 -6.58
CA GLU A 306 50.91 -21.16 -6.93
C GLU A 306 50.37 -21.90 -5.69
N TRP A 307 51.03 -21.79 -4.53
CA TRP A 307 50.60 -22.46 -3.30
C TRP A 307 49.26 -21.92 -2.76
N VAL A 308 49.04 -20.61 -2.86
CA VAL A 308 47.79 -20.02 -2.36
C VAL A 308 46.62 -20.36 -3.27
N PHE A 309 46.82 -20.34 -4.59
CA PHE A 309 45.80 -20.72 -5.57
C PHE A 309 45.46 -22.21 -5.46
N ALA A 310 46.47 -23.08 -5.45
CA ALA A 310 46.28 -24.52 -5.29
C ALA A 310 45.55 -24.87 -3.99
N HIS A 311 45.83 -24.15 -2.90
CA HIS A 311 45.10 -24.33 -1.64
C HIS A 311 43.61 -23.99 -1.79
N CYS A 312 43.26 -22.83 -2.35
CA CYS A 312 41.86 -22.44 -2.55
C CYS A 312 41.11 -23.46 -3.42
N VAL A 313 41.71 -23.88 -4.54
CA VAL A 313 41.14 -24.89 -5.44
C VAL A 313 40.96 -26.23 -4.73
N ALA A 314 41.95 -26.67 -3.93
CA ALA A 314 41.86 -27.91 -3.18
C ALA A 314 40.76 -27.86 -2.10
N GLN A 315 40.62 -26.73 -1.38
CA GLN A 315 39.52 -26.54 -0.42
C GLN A 315 38.17 -26.63 -1.13
N MET A 316 37.98 -25.93 -2.25
CA MET A 316 36.73 -25.98 -3.01
C MET A 316 36.40 -27.40 -3.50
N ARG A 317 37.36 -28.08 -4.14
CA ARG A 317 37.17 -29.45 -4.64
C ARG A 317 36.85 -30.45 -3.54
N SER A 318 37.53 -30.36 -2.40
CA SER A 318 37.33 -31.32 -1.29
C SER A 318 36.00 -31.13 -0.56
N HIS A 319 35.44 -29.92 -0.59
CA HIS A 319 34.19 -29.61 0.11
C HIS A 319 32.96 -29.54 -0.79
N ALA A 320 33.12 -29.46 -2.11
CA ALA A 320 32.03 -29.43 -3.09
C ALA A 320 30.94 -30.52 -2.85
N PRO A 321 31.28 -31.81 -2.62
CA PRO A 321 30.26 -32.82 -2.37
C PRO A 321 29.35 -32.53 -1.18
N LEU A 322 29.90 -31.94 -0.10
CA LEU A 322 29.11 -31.56 1.07
C LEU A 322 28.28 -30.31 0.78
N LEU A 323 28.90 -29.28 0.17
CA LEU A 323 28.27 -27.99 -0.07
C LEU A 323 27.10 -28.12 -1.06
N SER A 324 27.30 -28.76 -2.21
CA SER A 324 26.25 -28.99 -3.20
C SER A 324 25.31 -30.14 -2.84
N GLY A 325 25.84 -31.21 -2.26
CA GLY A 325 25.06 -32.43 -2.00
C GLY A 325 24.15 -32.32 -0.78
N GLU A 326 24.61 -31.66 0.29
CA GLU A 326 23.92 -31.65 1.59
C GLU A 326 23.44 -30.25 1.97
N VAL A 327 24.33 -29.25 1.91
CA VAL A 327 24.02 -27.89 2.41
C VAL A 327 23.08 -27.14 1.47
N GLN A 328 23.30 -27.22 0.16
CA GLN A 328 22.47 -26.53 -0.84
C GLN A 328 20.99 -26.95 -0.78
N PRO A 329 20.63 -28.25 -0.63
CA PRO A 329 19.25 -28.66 -0.34
C PRO A 329 18.71 -28.10 0.98
N MET A 330 19.52 -28.04 2.04
CA MET A 330 19.10 -27.50 3.34
C MET A 330 18.73 -26.02 3.27
N LEU A 331 19.35 -25.23 2.38
CA LEU A 331 18.92 -23.84 2.14
C LEU A 331 17.54 -23.73 1.49
N ARG A 332 17.09 -24.75 0.74
CA ARG A 332 15.79 -24.73 0.05
C ARG A 332 14.65 -25.29 0.92
N ALA A 333 14.99 -26.08 1.93
CA ALA A 333 14.09 -26.70 2.90
C ALA A 333 13.39 -25.79 3.95
N PRO A 334 13.87 -24.57 4.34
CA PRO A 334 13.31 -23.78 5.45
C PRO A 334 11.89 -23.26 5.20
N LEU A 335 11.34 -23.55 4.02
CA LEU A 335 9.96 -23.28 3.67
C LEU A 335 8.95 -23.96 4.60
N ALA A 336 9.28 -25.05 5.30
CA ALA A 336 8.28 -25.79 6.08
C ALA A 336 7.63 -24.97 7.22
N PRO A 337 8.38 -24.31 8.14
CA PRO A 337 7.80 -23.39 9.12
C PRO A 337 7.05 -22.21 8.49
N LEU A 338 7.59 -21.64 7.41
CA LEU A 338 6.95 -20.53 6.68
C LEU A 338 5.62 -20.95 6.02
N ARG A 339 5.56 -22.17 5.48
CA ARG A 339 4.35 -22.77 4.91
C ARG A 339 3.31 -23.07 5.98
N ALA A 340 3.74 -23.54 7.16
CA ALA A 340 2.85 -23.77 8.28
C ALA A 340 2.24 -22.45 8.82
N ALA A 341 3.00 -21.35 8.78
CA ALA A 341 2.51 -20.02 9.15
C ALA A 341 1.58 -19.39 8.10
N ALA A 342 1.64 -19.83 6.84
CA ALA A 342 0.72 -19.40 5.80
C ALA A 342 -0.64 -20.12 5.96
N SER A 343 -1.57 -19.47 6.66
CA SER A 343 -2.90 -20.01 6.99
C SER A 343 -3.78 -20.34 5.78
N GLN A 344 -3.43 -19.88 4.56
CA GLN A 344 -4.21 -20.08 3.34
C GLN A 344 -3.37 -20.75 2.24
N PRO A 345 -3.92 -21.72 1.49
CA PRO A 345 -3.19 -22.36 0.39
C PRO A 345 -2.82 -21.38 -0.74
N SER A 346 -3.62 -20.33 -0.94
CA SER A 346 -3.34 -19.26 -1.92
C SER A 346 -2.10 -18.43 -1.56
N SER A 347 -1.82 -18.21 -0.27
CA SER A 347 -0.66 -17.43 0.18
C SER A 347 0.64 -18.24 0.24
N GLN A 348 0.57 -19.58 0.25
CA GLN A 348 1.75 -20.44 0.24
C GLN A 348 2.61 -20.27 -1.02
N GLY A 349 1.98 -20.03 -2.17
CA GLY A 349 2.68 -19.75 -3.43
C GLY A 349 3.51 -18.47 -3.34
N ALA A 350 2.90 -17.38 -2.88
CA ALA A 350 3.55 -16.08 -2.73
C ALA A 350 4.70 -16.11 -1.71
N VAL A 351 4.52 -16.80 -0.56
CA VAL A 351 5.58 -16.95 0.45
C VAL A 351 6.77 -17.72 -0.12
N ARG A 352 6.53 -18.79 -0.89
CA ARG A 352 7.60 -19.55 -1.54
C ARG A 352 8.35 -18.69 -2.56
N GLU A 353 7.65 -17.97 -3.41
CA GLU A 353 8.27 -17.11 -4.42
C GLU A 353 9.12 -16.02 -3.77
N ARG A 354 8.59 -15.37 -2.74
CA ARG A 354 9.30 -14.35 -1.96
C ARG A 354 10.55 -14.91 -1.28
N TYR A 355 10.49 -16.13 -0.76
CA TYR A 355 11.66 -16.81 -0.19
C TYR A 355 12.71 -17.17 -1.24
N LEU A 356 12.30 -17.62 -2.43
CA LEU A 356 13.24 -17.88 -3.53
C LEU A 356 13.91 -16.59 -4.01
N ARG A 357 13.17 -15.47 -4.06
CA ARG A 357 13.72 -14.14 -4.36
C ARG A 357 14.75 -13.70 -3.30
N PHE A 358 14.44 -13.95 -2.03
CA PHE A 358 15.39 -13.75 -0.94
C PHE A 358 16.67 -14.56 -1.15
N LEU A 359 16.57 -15.86 -1.44
CA LEU A 359 17.74 -16.71 -1.69
C LEU A 359 18.54 -16.24 -2.90
N SER A 360 17.89 -15.89 -4.02
CA SER A 360 18.60 -15.41 -5.21
C SER A 360 19.30 -14.08 -4.98
N ALA A 361 18.75 -13.21 -4.12
CA ALA A 361 19.37 -11.92 -3.80
C ALA A 361 20.64 -12.07 -2.94
N HIS A 362 20.69 -13.06 -2.03
CA HIS A 362 21.80 -13.22 -1.07
C HIS A 362 22.77 -14.34 -1.44
N CYS A 363 22.40 -15.20 -2.39
CA CYS A 363 23.17 -16.37 -2.80
C CYS A 363 22.88 -16.71 -4.29
N PRO A 364 23.20 -15.80 -5.23
CA PRO A 364 22.88 -15.97 -6.65
C PRO A 364 23.60 -17.19 -7.27
N ASP A 365 24.85 -17.43 -6.87
CA ASP A 365 25.70 -18.50 -7.40
C ASP A 365 25.60 -19.82 -6.60
N GLY A 366 24.63 -19.91 -5.68
CA GLY A 366 24.48 -21.04 -4.78
C GLY A 366 25.58 -21.13 -3.70
N VAL A 367 25.53 -22.21 -2.92
CA VAL A 367 26.40 -22.39 -1.75
C VAL A 367 27.87 -22.43 -2.14
N GLU A 368 28.20 -23.20 -3.18
CA GLU A 368 29.58 -23.31 -3.66
C GLU A 368 30.09 -21.98 -4.20
N GLY A 369 29.30 -21.28 -5.01
CA GLY A 369 29.67 -19.96 -5.52
C GLY A 369 29.90 -18.95 -4.40
N HIS A 370 29.06 -18.97 -3.35
CA HIS A 370 29.23 -18.11 -2.18
C HIS A 370 30.54 -18.40 -1.42
N VAL A 371 30.86 -19.68 -1.18
CA VAL A 371 32.12 -20.06 -0.53
C VAL A 371 33.33 -19.74 -1.40
N ALA A 372 33.24 -19.96 -2.71
CA ALA A 372 34.26 -19.60 -3.67
C ALA A 372 34.51 -18.08 -3.68
N ALA A 373 33.45 -17.28 -3.73
CA ALA A 373 33.53 -15.82 -3.70
C ALA A 373 34.24 -15.32 -2.43
N ALA A 374 33.96 -15.92 -1.28
CA ALA A 374 34.63 -15.57 -0.01
C ALA A 374 36.13 -15.92 -0.03
N LEU A 375 36.50 -17.12 -0.49
CA LEU A 375 37.91 -17.52 -0.63
C LEU A 375 38.66 -16.64 -1.64
N CYS A 376 38.04 -16.37 -2.79
CA CYS A 376 38.56 -15.44 -3.80
C CYS A 376 38.67 -14.02 -3.26
N GLY A 377 37.76 -13.59 -2.38
CA GLY A 377 37.84 -12.32 -1.66
C GLY A 377 39.09 -12.23 -0.77
N ALA A 378 39.35 -13.26 0.03
CA ALA A 378 40.55 -13.33 0.88
C ALA A 378 41.84 -13.38 0.05
N LEU A 379 41.84 -14.14 -1.04
CA LEU A 379 42.94 -14.20 -2.00
C LEU A 379 43.22 -12.84 -2.64
N ARG A 380 42.19 -12.15 -3.14
CA ARG A 380 42.32 -10.79 -3.70
C ARG A 380 42.85 -9.80 -2.68
N ALA A 381 42.37 -9.85 -1.42
CA ALA A 381 42.87 -8.99 -0.35
C ALA A 381 44.35 -9.23 -0.08
N LYS A 382 44.78 -10.49 -0.01
CA LYS A 382 46.20 -10.86 0.11
C LYS A 382 47.04 -10.34 -1.05
N LEU A 383 46.61 -10.60 -2.29
CA LEU A 383 47.34 -10.14 -3.49
C LEU A 383 47.45 -8.63 -3.52
N ARG A 384 46.39 -7.90 -3.17
CA ARG A 384 46.39 -6.43 -3.09
C ARG A 384 47.43 -5.91 -2.10
N ARG A 385 47.52 -6.51 -0.90
CA ARG A 385 48.53 -6.13 0.10
C ARG A 385 49.96 -6.41 -0.36
N GLU A 386 50.18 -7.49 -1.11
CA GLU A 386 51.51 -7.86 -1.61
C GLU A 386 51.90 -7.14 -2.91
N MET A 387 50.94 -6.61 -3.64
CA MET A 387 51.13 -6.04 -4.97
C MET A 387 52.23 -4.97 -5.04
N PRO A 388 52.32 -3.99 -4.11
CA PRO A 388 53.38 -2.98 -4.16
C PRO A 388 54.78 -3.59 -4.10
N SER A 389 54.97 -4.64 -3.29
CA SER A 389 56.26 -5.33 -3.18
C SER A 389 56.57 -6.20 -4.40
N ARG A 390 55.54 -6.78 -5.03
CA ARG A 390 55.72 -7.60 -6.24
C ARG A 390 56.05 -6.76 -7.46
N LEU A 391 55.47 -5.57 -7.58
CA LEU A 391 55.77 -4.64 -8.68
C LEU A 391 57.24 -4.17 -8.69
N ALA A 392 57.91 -4.20 -7.53
CA ALA A 392 59.35 -3.94 -7.45
C ALA A 392 60.21 -5.08 -8.04
N GLU A 393 59.64 -6.28 -8.21
CA GLU A 393 60.30 -7.49 -8.72
C GLU A 393 59.52 -8.05 -9.94
N PRO A 394 59.79 -7.56 -11.17
CA PRO A 394 59.00 -7.93 -12.36
C PRO A 394 58.78 -9.44 -12.58
N PRO A 395 59.78 -10.33 -12.35
CA PRO A 395 59.55 -11.78 -12.47
C PRO A 395 58.52 -12.33 -11.48
N SER A 396 58.52 -11.81 -10.24
CA SER A 396 57.60 -12.21 -9.17
C SER A 396 56.16 -11.75 -9.48
N PHE A 397 56.02 -10.54 -10.03
CA PHE A 397 54.73 -10.03 -10.50
C PHE A 397 54.18 -10.86 -11.66
N CYS A 398 54.98 -11.07 -12.73
CA CYS A 398 54.56 -11.84 -13.89
C CYS A 398 54.14 -13.27 -13.51
N HIS A 399 54.91 -13.94 -12.65
CA HIS A 399 54.57 -15.27 -12.16
C HIS A 399 53.23 -15.29 -11.41
N ALA A 400 53.02 -14.38 -10.46
CA ALA A 400 51.76 -14.32 -9.71
C ALA A 400 50.56 -13.97 -10.61
N PHE A 401 50.75 -13.13 -11.63
CA PHE A 401 49.72 -12.79 -12.60
C PHE A 401 49.36 -13.97 -13.50
N SER A 402 50.35 -14.72 -14.01
CA SER A 402 50.12 -15.93 -14.77
C SER A 402 49.36 -16.99 -13.97
N GLU A 403 49.72 -17.20 -12.70
CA GLU A 403 49.01 -18.12 -11.81
C GLU A 403 47.58 -17.66 -11.51
N ALA A 404 47.35 -16.35 -11.38
CA ALA A 404 46.00 -15.80 -11.20
C ALA A 404 45.10 -16.08 -12.41
N ILE A 405 45.61 -15.88 -13.62
CA ILE A 405 44.89 -16.18 -14.87
C ILE A 405 44.65 -17.69 -15.00
N ALA A 406 45.61 -18.53 -14.64
CA ALA A 406 45.47 -19.98 -14.73
C ALA A 406 44.45 -20.56 -13.73
N CYS A 407 44.13 -19.81 -12.67
CA CYS A 407 43.17 -20.21 -11.64
C CYS A 407 41.72 -19.77 -11.95
N GLU A 408 41.55 -18.80 -12.86
CA GLU A 408 40.26 -18.36 -13.40
C GLU A 408 39.71 -19.38 -14.42
#